data_AF-A0A9W7DMK1-F1
#
_entry.id   AF-A0A9W7DMK1-F1
#
_cell.length_a   1.000
_cell.length_b   1.000
_cell.length_c   1.000
_cell.angle_alpha   90.00
_cell.angle_beta   90.00
_cell.angle_gamma   90.00
#
_symmetry.space_group_name_H-M   'P 1'
#
loop_
_entity.id
_entity.type
_entity.pdbx_description
1 polymer ?
#
loop_
_entity_poly.entity_id
_entity_poly.type
_entity_poly.pdbx_seq_one_letter_code
_entity_poly.pdbx_strand_id
1 'polypeptide(L)'
;TGMRTGNLGLFMSGLHSNQRTFISKGTYLLLEKCKVLCYRNLFKRIQLTSGSTQLPIPKISLCFKAAGCPDVSDDAVECVVANLIFKGFVRGYISHEKMTVVVSKKEPPPAQTR
;
A
#
# COMPACT_ATOMS: atom_id res chain seq x y z
N THR A 1 -3.78 6.69 -16.12
CA THR A 1 -4.62 5.47 -16.00
C THR A 1 -4.13 4.52 -14.90
N GLY A 2 -2.83 4.24 -14.74
CA GLY A 2 -2.31 3.33 -13.69
C GLY A 2 -2.43 3.80 -12.23
N MET A 3 -2.22 5.10 -11.94
CA MET A 3 -2.33 5.64 -10.57
C MET A 3 -3.77 5.59 -10.01
N ARG A 4 -4.76 5.72 -10.90
CA ARG A 4 -6.19 5.74 -10.54
C ARG A 4 -6.75 4.33 -10.36
N THR A 5 -6.20 3.34 -11.07
CA THR A 5 -6.57 1.93 -10.92
C THR A 5 -5.77 1.21 -9.82
N GLY A 6 -4.63 1.74 -9.37
CA GLY A 6 -3.79 1.08 -8.36
C GLY A 6 -3.00 -0.11 -8.91
N ASN A 7 -2.78 -0.17 -10.22
CA ASN A 7 -1.89 -1.17 -10.83
C ASN A 7 -0.44 -0.72 -10.62
N LEU A 8 0.22 -1.32 -9.63
CA LEU A 8 1.59 -1.00 -9.23
C LEU A 8 2.59 -1.43 -10.29
N GLY A 9 2.37 -2.57 -10.94
CA GLY A 9 3.27 -3.09 -11.98
C GLY A 9 3.41 -2.13 -13.16
N LEU A 10 2.28 -1.64 -13.69
CA LEU A 10 2.28 -0.67 -14.79
C LEU A 10 2.91 0.66 -14.41
N PHE A 11 2.67 1.12 -13.18
CA PHE A 11 3.24 2.37 -12.68
C PHE A 11 4.76 2.25 -12.51
N MET A 12 5.25 1.17 -11.89
CA MET A 12 6.68 0.97 -11.64
C MET A 12 7.45 0.71 -12.93
N SER A 13 6.91 -0.11 -13.84
CA SER A 13 7.52 -0.36 -15.14
C SER A 13 7.62 0.94 -15.97
N GLY A 14 6.54 1.72 -16.02
CA GLY A 14 6.54 3.02 -16.74
C GLY A 14 7.51 4.05 -16.13
N LEU A 15 7.67 4.04 -14.81
CA LEU A 15 8.63 4.91 -14.11
C LEU A 15 10.07 4.50 -14.41
N HIS A 16 10.37 3.19 -14.37
CA HIS A 16 11.71 2.66 -14.62
C HIS A 16 12.13 2.86 -16.08
N SER A 17 11.26 2.55 -17.05
CA SER A 17 11.57 2.72 -18.48
C SER A 17 11.85 4.17 -18.88
N ASN A 18 11.25 5.15 -18.20
CA ASN A 18 11.40 6.57 -18.52
C ASN A 18 12.23 7.34 -17.47
N GLN A 19 12.96 6.63 -16.61
CA GLN A 19 13.68 7.20 -15.47
C GLN A 19 14.61 8.35 -15.89
N ARG A 20 15.44 8.16 -16.93
CA ARG A 20 16.38 9.21 -17.40
C ARG A 20 15.67 10.48 -17.84
N THR A 21 14.54 10.35 -18.54
CA THR A 21 13.72 11.48 -19.00
C THR A 21 13.11 12.24 -17.82
N PHE A 22 12.63 11.54 -16.79
CA PHE A 22 12.07 12.18 -15.60
C PHE A 22 13.12 12.81 -14.69
N ILE A 23 14.33 12.24 -14.63
CA ILE A 23 15.46 12.84 -13.92
C ILE A 23 15.91 14.12 -14.62
N SER A 24 16.07 14.08 -15.94
CA SER A 24 16.43 15.26 -16.74
C SER A 24 15.41 16.39 -16.61
N LYS A 25 14.13 16.06 -16.43
CA LYS A 25 13.04 17.03 -16.19
C LYS A 25 12.85 17.43 -14.72
N GLY A 26 13.60 16.85 -13.78
CA GLY A 26 13.47 17.13 -12.34
C GLY A 26 12.19 16.60 -11.68
N THR A 27 11.35 15.82 -12.38
CA THR A 27 10.04 15.34 -11.88
C THR A 27 10.12 13.97 -11.20
N TYR A 28 11.28 13.29 -11.25
CA TYR A 28 11.44 11.92 -10.75
C TYR A 28 11.11 11.78 -9.26
N LEU A 29 11.63 12.68 -8.40
CA LEU A 29 11.38 12.61 -6.96
C LEU A 29 9.89 12.78 -6.61
N LEU A 30 9.17 13.60 -7.38
CA LEU A 30 7.73 13.78 -7.20
C LEU A 30 6.97 12.51 -7.54
N LEU A 31 7.34 11.83 -8.64
CA LEU A 31 6.72 10.57 -9.05
C LEU A 31 7.01 9.44 -8.04
N GLU A 32 8.20 9.37 -7.47
CA GLU A 32 8.51 8.46 -6.37
C GLU A 32 7.63 8.72 -5.15
N LYS A 33 7.40 9.99 -4.78
CA LYS A 33 6.45 10.33 -3.71
C LYS A 33 5.01 9.92 -4.05
N CYS A 34 4.61 9.94 -5.31
CA CYS A 34 3.28 9.48 -5.74
C CYS A 34 3.07 7.97 -5.58
N LYS A 35 4.13 7.17 -5.46
CA LYS A 35 4.04 5.71 -5.25
C LYS A 35 3.23 5.36 -4.00
N VAL A 36 3.33 6.16 -2.94
CA VAL A 36 2.54 5.97 -1.71
C VAL A 36 1.03 6.11 -1.95
N LEU A 37 0.63 6.97 -2.89
CA LEU A 37 -0.78 7.15 -3.26
C LEU A 37 -1.31 5.96 -4.05
N CYS A 38 -0.47 5.32 -4.88
CA CYS A 38 -0.81 4.07 -5.55
C CYS A 38 -1.08 2.95 -4.54
N TYR A 39 -0.21 2.78 -3.54
CA TYR A 39 -0.41 1.82 -2.45
C TYR A 39 -1.69 2.09 -1.67
N ARG A 40 -1.96 3.36 -1.33
CA ARG A 40 -3.22 3.76 -0.68
C ARG A 40 -4.44 3.37 -1.52
N ASN A 41 -4.42 3.65 -2.82
CA ASN A 41 -5.54 3.35 -3.72
C ASN A 41 -5.78 1.85 -3.84
N LEU A 42 -4.71 1.06 -3.95
CA LEU A 42 -4.80 -0.40 -3.96
C LEU A 42 -5.38 -0.92 -2.65
N PHE A 43 -4.84 -0.48 -1.50
CA PHE A 43 -5.33 -0.89 -0.19
C PHE A 43 -6.80 -0.55 0.01
N LYS A 44 -7.24 0.66 -0.41
CA LYS A 44 -8.64 1.07 -0.35
C LYS A 44 -9.54 0.15 -1.18
N ARG A 45 -9.09 -0.30 -2.36
CA ARG A 45 -9.84 -1.28 -3.17
C ARG A 45 -9.94 -2.63 -2.45
N ILE A 46 -8.85 -3.13 -1.89
CA ILE A 46 -8.84 -4.40 -1.13
C ILE A 46 -9.81 -4.34 0.04
N GLN A 47 -9.80 -3.23 0.79
CA GLN A 47 -10.72 -2.99 1.90
C GLN A 47 -12.18 -2.99 1.44
N LEU A 48 -12.50 -2.29 0.34
CA LEU A 48 -13.84 -2.24 -0.23
C LEU A 48 -14.32 -3.61 -0.71
N THR A 49 -13.45 -4.38 -1.37
CA THR A 49 -13.78 -5.73 -1.88
C THR A 49 -13.94 -6.75 -0.76
N SER A 50 -13.15 -6.65 0.31
CA SER A 50 -13.22 -7.64 1.39
C SER A 50 -14.38 -7.39 2.35
N GLY A 51 -14.91 -6.16 2.47
CA GLY A 51 -16.05 -5.81 3.34
C GLY A 51 -15.83 -5.97 4.86
N SER A 52 -14.69 -6.55 5.27
CA SER A 52 -14.34 -6.84 6.66
C SER A 52 -13.38 -5.78 7.22
N THR A 53 -13.50 -5.57 8.54
CA THR A 53 -12.65 -4.69 9.35
C THR A 53 -11.28 -5.33 9.62
N GLN A 54 -11.17 -6.66 9.53
CA GLN A 54 -9.94 -7.42 9.79
C GLN A 54 -9.44 -8.05 8.48
N LEU A 55 -8.22 -7.70 8.10
CA LEU A 55 -7.58 -8.13 6.86
C LEU A 55 -6.28 -8.89 7.19
N PRO A 56 -6.21 -10.21 6.95
CA PRO A 56 -4.98 -10.96 7.09
C PRO A 56 -3.91 -10.43 6.13
N ILE A 57 -2.68 -10.23 6.61
CA ILE A 57 -1.53 -9.82 5.78
C ILE A 57 -1.32 -10.76 4.57
N PRO A 58 -1.45 -12.10 4.70
CA PRO A 58 -1.32 -13.01 3.55
C PRO A 58 -2.34 -12.74 2.43
N LYS A 59 -3.56 -12.34 2.79
CA LYS A 59 -4.60 -12.00 1.80
C LYS A 59 -4.27 -10.69 1.09
N ILE A 60 -3.73 -9.72 1.81
CA ILE A 60 -3.26 -8.45 1.24
C ILE A 60 -2.08 -8.71 0.29
N SER A 61 -1.13 -9.57 0.69
CA SER A 61 0.00 -10.01 -0.14
C SER A 61 -0.45 -10.63 -1.46
N LEU A 62 -1.44 -11.52 -1.43
CA LEU A 62 -2.03 -12.08 -2.65
C LEU A 62 -2.64 -10.99 -3.56
N CYS A 63 -3.35 -10.02 -2.99
CA CYS A 63 -3.89 -8.90 -3.76
C CYS A 63 -2.80 -8.00 -4.35
N PHE A 64 -1.68 -7.79 -3.65
CA PHE A 64 -0.53 -7.05 -4.17
C PHE A 64 0.16 -7.78 -5.32
N LYS A 65 0.30 -9.11 -5.22
CA LYS A 65 0.78 -9.96 -6.30
C LYS A 65 -0.11 -9.86 -7.53
N ALA A 66 -1.43 -9.94 -7.33
CA ALA A 66 -2.43 -9.73 -8.39
C ALA A 66 -2.41 -8.31 -8.98
N ALA A 67 -1.97 -7.30 -8.23
CA ALA A 67 -1.85 -5.91 -8.69
C ALA A 67 -0.55 -5.59 -9.44
N GLY A 68 0.30 -6.60 -9.68
CA GLY A 68 1.52 -6.47 -10.48
C GLY A 68 2.83 -6.37 -9.67
N CYS A 69 2.84 -6.80 -8.41
CA CYS A 69 4.07 -6.99 -7.61
C CYS A 69 4.25 -8.48 -7.24
N PRO A 70 4.71 -9.33 -8.18
CA PRO A 70 4.77 -10.78 -7.98
C PRO A 70 5.72 -11.21 -6.84
N ASP A 71 6.82 -10.48 -6.64
CA ASP A 71 7.88 -10.83 -5.69
C ASP A 71 7.76 -10.12 -4.32
N VAL A 72 6.57 -9.58 -3.99
CA VAL A 72 6.39 -8.93 -2.69
C VAL A 72 6.29 -9.97 -1.57
N SER A 73 7.12 -9.82 -0.55
CA SER A 73 7.04 -10.60 0.69
C SER A 73 5.98 -10.04 1.63
N ASP A 74 5.52 -10.88 2.56
CA ASP A 74 4.51 -10.49 3.54
C ASP A 74 5.04 -9.39 4.48
N ASP A 75 6.34 -9.43 4.85
CA ASP A 75 7.01 -8.39 5.62
C ASP A 75 7.08 -7.05 4.87
N ALA A 76 7.30 -7.10 3.55
CA ALA A 76 7.31 -5.90 2.72
C ALA A 76 5.90 -5.28 2.64
N VAL A 77 4.87 -6.11 2.53
CA VAL A 77 3.47 -5.65 2.56
C VAL A 77 3.13 -5.04 3.91
N GLU A 78 3.54 -5.69 5.01
CA GLU A 78 3.38 -5.18 6.36
C GLU A 78 4.03 -3.80 6.52
N CYS A 79 5.27 -3.63 6.07
CA CYS A 79 5.98 -2.36 6.09
C CYS A 79 5.25 -1.27 5.27
N VAL A 80 4.71 -1.61 4.10
CA VAL A 80 3.91 -0.67 3.30
C VAL A 80 2.64 -0.26 4.06
N VAL A 81 1.91 -1.20 4.66
CA VAL A 81 0.70 -0.91 5.41
C VAL A 81 1.01 -0.08 6.66
N ALA A 82 2.09 -0.38 7.38
CA ALA A 82 2.55 0.39 8.52
C ALA A 82 2.84 1.85 8.13
N ASN A 83 3.51 2.06 6.99
CA ASN A 83 3.75 3.40 6.44
C ASN A 83 2.46 4.13 6.07
N LEU A 84 1.45 3.42 5.56
CA LEU A 84 0.13 4.00 5.24
C LEU A 84 -0.64 4.40 6.51
N ILE A 85 -0.53 3.63 7.59
CA ILE A 85 -1.12 3.95 8.90
C ILE A 85 -0.40 5.15 9.51
N PHE A 86 0.93 5.12 9.54
CA PHE A 86 1.76 6.21 10.08
C PHE A 86 1.50 7.55 9.40
N LYS A 87 1.34 7.54 8.07
CA LYS A 87 1.00 8.75 7.29
C LYS A 87 -0.47 9.18 7.42
N GLY A 88 -1.30 8.45 8.15
CA GLY A 88 -2.73 8.75 8.32
C GLY A 88 -3.59 8.45 7.10
N PHE A 89 -3.07 7.74 6.09
CA PHE A 89 -3.85 7.35 4.91
C PHE A 89 -4.81 6.20 5.20
N VAL A 90 -4.46 5.35 6.18
CA VAL A 90 -5.26 4.24 6.68
C VAL A 90 -5.42 4.42 8.19
N ARG A 91 -6.64 4.30 8.70
CA ARG A 91 -6.91 4.34 10.15
C ARG A 91 -7.06 2.92 10.64
N GLY A 92 -6.19 2.48 11.53
CA GLY A 92 -6.16 1.11 12.00
C GLY A 92 -4.85 0.78 12.70
N TYR A 93 -4.69 -0.47 13.08
CA TYR A 93 -3.45 -0.99 13.67
C TYR A 93 -3.12 -2.37 13.08
N ILE A 94 -1.86 -2.76 13.20
CA ILE A 94 -1.37 -4.07 12.79
C ILE A 94 -1.26 -4.92 14.05
N SER A 95 -1.90 -6.08 14.06
CA SER A 95 -1.71 -7.10 15.08
C SER A 95 -0.68 -8.10 14.56
N HIS A 96 0.57 -7.96 15.00
CA HIS A 96 1.66 -8.86 14.62
C HIS A 96 1.40 -10.30 15.06
N GLU A 97 0.87 -10.51 16.28
CA GLU A 97 0.54 -11.87 16.78
C GLU A 97 -0.45 -12.62 15.89
N LYS A 98 -1.40 -11.91 15.27
CA LYS A 98 -2.43 -12.48 14.41
C LYS A 98 -2.13 -12.28 12.92
N MET A 99 -0.99 -11.67 12.57
CA MET A 99 -0.64 -11.25 11.21
C MET A 99 -1.82 -10.59 10.48
N THR A 100 -2.53 -9.70 11.18
CA THR A 100 -3.80 -9.13 10.72
C THR A 100 -3.81 -7.61 10.88
N VAL A 101 -4.21 -6.93 9.81
CA VAL A 101 -4.45 -5.48 9.80
C VAL A 101 -5.90 -5.23 10.18
N VAL A 102 -6.10 -4.52 11.29
CA VAL A 102 -7.43 -4.13 11.78
C VAL A 102 -7.69 -2.69 11.36
N VAL A 103 -8.60 -2.48 10.41
CA VAL A 103 -8.93 -1.18 9.83
C VAL A 103 -10.14 -0.59 10.52
N SER A 104 -10.01 0.56 11.16
CA SER A 104 -11.07 1.11 11.99
C SER A 104 -12.04 2.01 11.18
N LYS A 105 -13.36 1.85 11.39
CA LYS A 105 -14.40 2.71 10.77
C LYS A 105 -14.49 4.09 11.47
N LYS A 106 -14.17 4.14 12.76
CA LYS A 106 -13.94 5.32 13.64
C LYS A 106 -12.59 5.16 14.33
N GLU A 107 -12.02 6.22 14.93
CA GLU A 107 -10.63 6.31 15.43
C GLU A 107 -10.00 5.00 15.93
N PRO A 108 -8.72 4.72 15.57
CA PRO A 108 -8.03 3.54 16.06
C PRO A 108 -7.94 3.57 17.60
N PRO A 109 -8.07 2.40 18.27
CA PRO A 109 -7.89 2.34 19.72
C PRO A 109 -6.49 2.84 20.11
N PRO A 110 -6.34 3.42 21.32
CA PRO A 110 -5.04 3.95 21.77
C PRO A 110 -3.97 2.88 21.65
N ALA A 111 -2.82 3.25 21.07
CA ALA A 111 -1.70 2.34 20.89
C ALA A 111 -1.30 1.74 22.24
N GLN A 112 -1.21 0.41 22.32
CA GLN A 112 -0.72 -0.26 23.52
C GLN A 112 0.79 -0.03 23.63
N THR A 113 1.19 0.97 24.41
CA THR A 113 2.56 1.13 24.90
C THR A 113 2.90 -0.09 25.77
N ARG A 114 3.99 -0.77 25.42
CA ARG A 114 4.63 -1.78 26.27
C ARG A 114 5.71 -1.12 27.11
#